data_AF-A0A953F2R1-F1
#
_entry.id   AF-A0A953F2R1-F1
#
_cell.length_a   1.000
_cell.length_b   1.000
_cell.length_c   1.000
_cell.angle_alpha   90.00
_cell.angle_beta   90.00
_cell.angle_gamma   90.00
#
_symmetry.space_group_name_H-M   'P 1'
#
loop_
_entity.id
_entity.type
_entity.pdbx_description
1 polymer ?
#
loop_
_entity_poly.entity_id
_entity_poly.type
_entity_poly.pdbx_seq_one_letter_code
_entity_poly.pdbx_strand_id
1 'polypeptide(L)'
;MAPKLDLPRALLRGRYMAAAARIEWAGTPIDTETLADLREAWPTIKTKLIAEVDADYGVYVPTGSTLDASTPHGAAVFATAEECGIDPYRLQDALEMLWREERDAHREVDGAVRDARKATGLTANRIAKIEDAGGDHSAVPHLDAKARELAAQLPALGLGRGYRSGESANSEDPAAGLWQLLREPSHRTSRTDPALMRRAAELVVATGDDVASRQLSFSAARFGEYLTRSRIPWPHLPSGALDLSDNAFRQMARQFPAIAPLRELRYSLSQLRLNDLAVGADGRNRCLLSAFASRTGRNQPSNARFIFGPSVWLRGLIQPAPGRAVAYLDWCQQEFGIAAALSGDARMADAYSSGDPYLAFAKQAGAVPADATKQTHAAERERFKVCALAVQYGMAETSLAAALGQTEAHARDLLRLHRETYPRFWRWSQAAVDHAMLHGYLETVFGWRVHV
;
A
#
# COMPACT_ATOMS: atom_id res chain seq x y z
N MET A 1 25.97 -12.97 36.13
CA MET A 1 25.30 -11.78 35.54
C MET A 1 25.47 -10.50 36.36
N ALA A 2 25.42 -10.55 37.70
CA ALA A 2 25.47 -9.35 38.56
C ALA A 2 26.65 -8.36 38.35
N PRO A 3 27.92 -8.77 38.16
CA PRO A 3 29.04 -7.81 38.12
C PRO A 3 29.13 -6.97 36.83
N LYS A 4 28.29 -7.25 35.82
CA LYS A 4 28.22 -6.46 34.57
C LYS A 4 26.90 -5.70 34.43
N LEU A 5 26.02 -5.75 35.42
CA LEU A 5 24.72 -5.09 35.37
C LEU A 5 24.86 -3.64 35.84
N ASP A 6 24.61 -2.70 34.94
CA ASP A 6 24.44 -1.29 35.27
C ASP A 6 23.08 -1.09 35.97
N LEU A 7 23.08 -1.26 37.30
CA LEU A 7 21.86 -1.24 38.10
C LEU A 7 21.10 0.10 37.99
N PRO A 8 21.73 1.30 38.07
CA PRO A 8 21.03 2.57 37.88
C PRO A 8 20.31 2.67 36.53
N ARG A 9 20.98 2.34 35.41
CA ARG A 9 20.36 2.40 34.07
C ARG A 9 19.27 1.33 33.92
N ALA A 10 19.46 0.14 34.49
CA ALA A 10 18.46 -0.93 34.46
C ALA A 10 17.17 -0.52 35.20
N LEU A 11 17.29 0.10 36.39
CA LEU A 11 16.15 0.61 37.16
C LEU A 11 15.43 1.74 36.41
N LEU A 12 16.16 2.66 35.77
CA LEU A 12 15.57 3.72 34.96
C LEU A 12 14.75 3.14 33.79
N ARG A 13 15.33 2.19 33.04
CA ARG A 13 14.63 1.51 31.94
C ARG A 13 13.43 0.69 32.42
N GLY A 14 13.53 0.05 33.59
CA GLY A 14 12.41 -0.65 34.21
C GLY A 14 11.24 0.28 34.57
N ARG A 15 11.53 1.44 35.17
CA ARG A 15 10.53 2.48 35.45
C ARG A 15 9.88 3.02 34.17
N TYR A 16 10.69 3.24 33.13
CA TYR A 16 10.21 3.64 31.81
C TYR A 16 9.25 2.60 31.21
N MET A 17 9.61 1.31 31.27
CA MET A 17 8.74 0.24 30.78
C MET A 17 7.43 0.14 31.56
N ALA A 18 7.46 0.32 32.88
CA ALA A 18 6.23 0.38 33.68
C ALA A 18 5.33 1.55 33.25
N ALA A 19 5.89 2.71 32.92
CA ALA A 19 5.14 3.84 32.40
C ALA A 19 4.57 3.55 31.00
N ALA A 20 5.37 3.00 30.08
CA ALA A 20 4.93 2.60 28.74
C ALA A 20 3.77 1.59 28.80
N ALA A 21 3.88 0.57 29.65
CA ALA A 21 2.82 -0.42 29.86
C ALA A 21 1.52 0.21 30.39
N ARG A 22 1.61 1.22 31.28
CA ARG A 22 0.43 1.96 31.72
C ARG A 22 -0.21 2.78 30.60
N ILE A 23 0.59 3.39 29.73
CA ILE A 23 0.08 4.11 28.55
C ILE A 23 -0.65 3.15 27.61
N GLU A 24 -0.05 2.00 27.32
CA GLU A 24 -0.65 0.94 26.49
C GLU A 24 -1.95 0.41 27.11
N TRP A 25 -1.94 0.12 28.40
CA TRP A 25 -3.11 -0.36 29.13
C TRP A 25 -4.24 0.67 29.17
N ALA A 26 -3.91 1.94 29.42
CA ALA A 26 -4.88 3.01 29.43
C ALA A 26 -5.51 3.19 28.05
N GLY A 27 -4.72 3.24 26.97
CA GLY A 27 -5.21 3.44 25.61
C GLY A 27 -5.89 4.80 25.38
N THR A 28 -6.10 5.16 24.11
CA THR A 28 -6.82 6.40 23.74
C THR A 28 -8.29 6.09 23.49
N PRO A 29 -9.26 6.80 24.08
CA PRO A 29 -10.67 6.52 23.84
C PRO A 29 -11.05 6.93 22.42
N ILE A 30 -11.84 6.10 21.74
CA ILE A 30 -12.21 6.25 20.33
C ILE A 30 -13.73 6.24 20.19
N ASP A 31 -14.25 7.12 19.33
CA ASP A 31 -15.60 7.05 18.81
C ASP A 31 -15.73 5.82 17.89
N THR A 32 -16.24 4.73 18.45
CA THR A 32 -16.38 3.45 17.73
C THR A 32 -17.51 3.46 16.71
N GLU A 33 -18.53 4.30 16.91
CA GLU A 33 -19.67 4.42 16.01
C GLU A 33 -19.23 5.11 14.72
N THR A 34 -18.67 6.33 14.83
CA THR A 34 -18.11 7.04 13.69
C THR A 34 -16.99 6.24 13.01
N LEU A 35 -16.16 5.52 13.76
CA LEU A 35 -15.13 4.66 13.17
C LEU A 35 -15.74 3.51 12.35
N ALA A 36 -16.84 2.91 12.81
CA ALA A 36 -17.52 1.83 12.09
C ALA A 36 -18.14 2.37 10.78
N ASP A 37 -18.86 3.49 10.86
CA ASP A 37 -19.46 4.16 9.70
C ASP A 37 -18.41 4.53 8.66
N LEU A 38 -17.28 5.10 9.12
CA LEU A 38 -16.16 5.43 8.24
C LEU A 38 -15.58 4.20 7.58
N ARG A 39 -15.46 3.06 8.29
CA ARG A 39 -14.94 1.80 7.73
C ARG A 39 -15.88 1.21 6.69
N GLU A 40 -17.18 1.28 6.92
CA GLU A 40 -18.19 0.78 5.99
C GLU A 40 -18.25 1.63 4.72
N ALA A 41 -18.30 2.96 4.85
CA ALA A 41 -18.33 3.87 3.71
C ALA A 41 -16.97 3.95 2.97
N TRP A 42 -15.91 3.45 3.59
CA TRP A 42 -14.53 3.67 3.14
C TRP A 42 -14.23 3.21 1.70
N PRO A 43 -14.61 1.97 1.32
CA PRO A 43 -14.35 1.48 -0.03
C PRO A 43 -15.03 2.37 -1.07
N THR A 44 -16.26 2.79 -0.81
CA THR A 44 -17.03 3.66 -1.72
C THR A 44 -16.41 5.04 -1.85
N ILE A 45 -15.94 5.65 -0.75
CA ILE A 45 -15.24 6.95 -0.79
C ILE A 45 -13.97 6.85 -1.64
N LYS A 46 -13.17 5.78 -1.44
CA LYS A 46 -11.96 5.55 -2.24
C LYS A 46 -12.28 5.40 -3.71
N THR A 47 -13.26 4.58 -4.05
CA THR A 47 -13.66 4.36 -5.45
C THR A 47 -14.14 5.64 -6.10
N LYS A 48 -14.97 6.44 -5.41
CA LYS A 48 -15.43 7.74 -5.94
C LYS A 48 -14.28 8.72 -6.16
N LEU A 49 -13.37 8.85 -5.19
CA LEU A 49 -12.23 9.75 -5.29
C LEU A 49 -11.27 9.34 -6.42
N ILE A 50 -11.06 8.03 -6.59
CA ILE A 50 -10.28 7.51 -7.72
C ILE A 50 -11.02 7.78 -9.03
N ALA A 51 -12.31 7.47 -9.14
CA ALA A 51 -13.06 7.68 -10.38
C ALA A 51 -13.06 9.15 -10.82
N GLU A 52 -13.20 10.08 -9.88
CA GLU A 52 -13.22 11.52 -10.17
C GLU A 52 -11.85 12.02 -10.67
N VAL A 53 -10.76 11.67 -9.98
CA VAL A 53 -9.44 12.21 -10.31
C VAL A 53 -8.76 11.40 -11.41
N ASP A 54 -8.88 10.07 -11.39
CA ASP A 54 -8.22 9.17 -12.35
C ASP A 54 -8.84 9.23 -13.75
N ALA A 55 -10.01 9.85 -13.94
CA ALA A 55 -10.62 10.04 -15.25
C ALA A 55 -9.65 10.68 -16.28
N ASP A 56 -8.80 11.60 -15.83
CA ASP A 56 -7.84 12.31 -16.68
C ASP A 56 -6.52 11.53 -16.90
N TYR A 57 -6.24 10.52 -16.08
CA TYR A 57 -4.95 9.82 -16.06
C TYR A 57 -5.07 8.37 -16.55
N GLY A 58 -6.09 7.66 -16.06
CA GLY A 58 -6.37 6.26 -16.32
C GLY A 58 -5.35 5.30 -15.69
N VAL A 59 -4.75 5.65 -14.56
CA VAL A 59 -3.59 4.92 -13.98
C VAL A 59 -3.96 3.94 -12.88
N TYR A 60 -5.19 3.98 -12.36
CA TYR A 60 -5.66 3.01 -11.38
C TYR A 60 -6.34 1.82 -12.07
N VAL A 61 -6.01 0.62 -11.59
CA VAL A 61 -6.53 -0.65 -12.11
C VAL A 61 -7.02 -1.54 -10.95
N PRO A 62 -7.93 -2.49 -11.19
CA PRO A 62 -8.36 -3.46 -10.18
C PRO A 62 -7.17 -4.14 -9.49
N THR A 63 -7.20 -4.18 -8.16
CA THR A 63 -6.09 -4.72 -7.35
C THR A 63 -5.85 -6.19 -7.67
N GLY A 64 -4.60 -6.54 -7.98
CA GLY A 64 -4.19 -7.90 -8.30
C GLY A 64 -4.39 -8.29 -9.77
N SER A 65 -4.96 -7.41 -10.59
CA SER A 65 -5.07 -7.63 -12.04
C SER A 65 -3.76 -7.19 -12.71
N THR A 66 -2.91 -8.17 -13.03
CA THR A 66 -1.77 -7.97 -13.95
C THR A 66 -2.22 -8.36 -15.35
N LEU A 67 -2.17 -7.41 -16.27
CA LEU A 67 -2.43 -7.63 -17.69
C LEU A 67 -1.16 -7.30 -18.47
N ASP A 68 -0.60 -8.29 -19.16
CA ASP A 68 0.63 -8.16 -19.93
C ASP A 68 0.30 -8.31 -21.42
N ALA A 69 0.41 -7.20 -22.15
CA ALA A 69 0.14 -7.14 -23.58
C ALA A 69 1.04 -8.06 -24.42
N SER A 70 2.21 -8.48 -23.91
CA SER A 70 3.10 -9.41 -24.61
C SER A 70 2.62 -10.86 -24.58
N THR A 71 1.68 -11.20 -23.68
CA THR A 71 1.10 -12.53 -23.60
C THR A 71 -0.06 -12.69 -24.57
N PRO A 72 -0.32 -13.89 -25.14
CA PRO A 72 -1.47 -14.12 -26.02
C PRO A 72 -2.81 -13.74 -25.38
N HIS A 73 -2.95 -13.94 -24.07
CA HIS A 73 -4.14 -13.55 -23.32
C HIS A 73 -4.27 -12.03 -23.19
N GLY A 74 -3.21 -11.34 -22.75
CA GLY A 74 -3.25 -9.89 -22.63
C GLY A 74 -3.46 -9.21 -23.97
N ALA A 75 -2.76 -9.66 -25.03
CA ALA A 75 -2.93 -9.14 -26.38
C ALA A 75 -4.38 -9.25 -26.88
N ALA A 76 -5.02 -10.41 -26.65
CA ALA A 76 -6.42 -10.61 -27.00
C ALA A 76 -7.34 -9.66 -26.19
N VAL A 77 -7.09 -9.50 -24.89
CA VAL A 77 -7.88 -8.61 -24.02
C VAL A 77 -7.76 -7.16 -24.48
N PHE A 78 -6.55 -6.68 -24.77
CA PHE A 78 -6.35 -5.33 -25.28
C PHE A 78 -7.01 -5.12 -26.64
N ALA A 79 -6.87 -6.06 -27.58
CA ALA A 79 -7.49 -5.95 -28.91
C ALA A 79 -9.02 -5.87 -28.82
N THR A 80 -9.66 -6.78 -28.09
CA THR A 80 -11.12 -6.77 -27.92
C THR A 80 -11.59 -5.53 -27.16
N ALA A 81 -10.82 -5.07 -26.17
CA ALA A 81 -11.15 -3.86 -25.42
C ALA A 81 -11.11 -2.60 -26.31
N GLU A 82 -10.10 -2.49 -27.18
CA GLU A 82 -9.97 -1.41 -28.16
C GLU A 82 -11.12 -1.44 -29.16
N GLU A 83 -11.46 -2.61 -29.72
CA GLU A 83 -12.58 -2.78 -30.65
C GLU A 83 -13.93 -2.37 -30.03
N CYS A 84 -14.13 -2.68 -28.74
CA CYS A 84 -15.39 -2.42 -28.04
C CYS A 84 -15.41 -1.07 -27.31
N GLY A 85 -14.30 -0.32 -27.31
CA GLY A 85 -14.19 0.96 -26.58
C GLY A 85 -14.35 0.82 -25.06
N ILE A 86 -13.95 -0.32 -24.49
CA ILE A 86 -14.06 -0.61 -23.05
C ILE A 86 -12.67 -0.67 -22.39
N ASP A 87 -12.62 -0.51 -21.07
CA ASP A 87 -11.36 -0.65 -20.34
C ASP A 87 -10.90 -2.14 -20.32
N PRO A 88 -9.64 -2.43 -20.69
CA PRO A 88 -9.15 -3.80 -20.81
C PRO A 88 -9.10 -4.58 -19.48
N TYR A 89 -8.95 -3.91 -18.34
CA TYR A 89 -8.99 -4.60 -17.04
C TYR A 89 -10.43 -4.92 -16.64
N ARG A 90 -11.40 -4.09 -17.03
CA ARG A 90 -12.83 -4.41 -16.87
C ARG A 90 -13.24 -5.62 -17.71
N LEU A 91 -12.74 -5.68 -18.95
CA LEU A 91 -12.91 -6.85 -19.80
C LEU A 91 -12.26 -8.08 -19.17
N GLN A 92 -11.04 -7.97 -18.64
CA GLN A 92 -10.36 -9.06 -17.94
C GLN A 92 -11.17 -9.59 -16.75
N ASP A 93 -11.78 -8.71 -15.95
CA ASP A 93 -12.58 -9.12 -14.79
C ASP A 93 -13.86 -9.85 -15.18
N ALA A 94 -14.61 -9.32 -16.15
CA ALA A 94 -15.79 -9.99 -16.71
C ALA A 94 -15.44 -11.34 -17.33
N LEU A 95 -14.30 -11.40 -18.04
CA LEU A 95 -13.76 -12.62 -18.64
C LEU A 95 -13.39 -13.66 -17.58
N GLU A 96 -12.70 -13.28 -16.51
CA GLU A 96 -12.37 -14.18 -15.39
C GLU A 96 -13.62 -14.69 -14.66
N MET A 97 -14.64 -13.86 -14.51
CA MET A 97 -15.92 -14.25 -13.91
C MET A 97 -16.61 -15.32 -14.77
N LEU A 98 -16.86 -15.03 -16.05
CA LEU A 98 -17.53 -15.96 -16.97
C LEU A 98 -16.71 -17.24 -17.17
N TRP A 99 -15.39 -17.13 -17.26
CA TRP A 99 -14.51 -18.29 -17.35
C TRP A 99 -14.62 -19.20 -16.13
N ARG A 100 -14.72 -18.62 -14.92
CA ARG A 100 -14.92 -19.40 -13.68
C ARG A 100 -16.29 -20.05 -13.65
N GLU A 101 -17.34 -19.33 -14.03
CA GLU A 101 -18.70 -19.87 -14.09
C GLU A 101 -18.79 -21.06 -15.04
N GLU A 102 -18.26 -20.94 -16.26
CA GLU A 102 -18.23 -22.06 -17.22
C GLU A 102 -17.40 -23.23 -16.70
N ARG A 103 -16.20 -22.94 -16.18
CA ARG A 103 -15.34 -23.99 -15.62
C ARG A 103 -16.02 -24.70 -14.46
N ASP A 104 -16.73 -23.98 -13.61
CA ASP A 104 -17.38 -24.53 -12.42
C ASP A 104 -18.65 -25.31 -12.79
N ALA A 105 -19.39 -24.85 -13.81
CA ALA A 105 -20.53 -25.57 -14.38
C ALA A 105 -20.12 -26.91 -15.02
N HIS A 106 -18.96 -26.97 -15.68
CA HIS A 106 -18.46 -28.21 -16.30
C HIS A 106 -17.56 -29.06 -15.40
N ARG A 107 -17.16 -28.55 -14.22
CA ARG A 107 -16.17 -29.18 -13.32
C ARG A 107 -16.52 -30.62 -12.97
N GLU A 108 -17.79 -30.87 -12.62
CA GLU A 108 -18.26 -32.17 -12.17
C GLU A 108 -18.30 -33.19 -13.31
N VAL A 109 -18.82 -32.76 -14.47
CA VAL A 109 -18.90 -33.59 -15.69
C VAL A 109 -17.50 -33.89 -16.25
N ASP A 110 -16.62 -32.89 -16.34
CA ASP A 110 -15.24 -33.07 -16.80
C ASP A 110 -14.41 -33.95 -15.86
N GLY A 111 -14.69 -33.87 -14.55
CA GLY A 111 -14.13 -34.78 -13.56
C GLY A 111 -14.56 -36.23 -13.82
N ALA A 112 -15.87 -36.43 -13.99
CA ALA A 112 -16.44 -37.75 -14.27
C ALA A 112 -15.95 -38.33 -15.60
N VAL A 113 -15.89 -37.55 -16.68
CA VAL A 113 -15.34 -37.98 -17.98
C VAL A 113 -13.87 -38.36 -17.85
N ARG A 114 -13.07 -37.62 -17.07
CA ARG A 114 -11.65 -37.94 -16.84
C ARG A 114 -11.47 -39.26 -16.09
N ASP A 115 -12.26 -39.48 -15.05
CA ASP A 115 -12.23 -40.72 -14.28
C ASP A 115 -12.71 -41.91 -15.12
N ALA A 116 -13.73 -41.71 -15.98
CA ALA A 116 -14.17 -42.69 -16.95
C ALA A 116 -13.09 -43.02 -18.00
N ARG A 117 -12.37 -42.01 -18.53
CA ARG A 117 -11.20 -42.23 -19.43
C ARG A 117 -10.10 -43.03 -18.74
N LYS A 118 -9.84 -42.76 -17.46
CA LYS A 118 -8.83 -43.47 -16.67
C LYS A 118 -9.24 -44.93 -16.42
N ALA A 119 -10.51 -45.17 -16.11
CA ALA A 119 -11.05 -46.49 -15.81
C ALA A 119 -11.18 -47.38 -17.05
N THR A 120 -11.39 -46.80 -18.24
CA THR A 120 -11.55 -47.53 -19.51
C THR A 120 -10.27 -47.58 -20.34
N GLY A 121 -9.33 -46.66 -20.13
CA GLY A 121 -8.17 -46.47 -20.99
C GLY A 121 -8.50 -45.93 -22.40
N LEU A 122 -9.73 -45.47 -22.61
CA LEU A 122 -10.22 -44.88 -23.86
C LEU A 122 -10.06 -43.36 -23.82
N THR A 123 -8.97 -42.88 -24.40
CA THR A 123 -8.80 -41.44 -24.69
C THR A 123 -9.47 -41.09 -26.01
N ALA A 124 -9.78 -39.81 -26.24
CA ALA A 124 -10.34 -39.34 -27.52
C ALA A 124 -9.48 -39.79 -28.73
N ASN A 125 -8.15 -39.72 -28.62
CA ASN A 125 -7.24 -40.20 -29.65
C ASN A 125 -7.29 -41.72 -29.87
N ARG A 126 -7.57 -42.50 -28.82
CA ARG A 126 -7.68 -43.96 -28.94
C ARG A 126 -9.00 -44.35 -29.58
N ILE A 127 -10.07 -43.65 -29.24
CA ILE A 127 -11.38 -43.78 -29.88
C ILE A 127 -11.27 -43.44 -31.38
N ALA A 128 -10.66 -42.30 -31.72
CA ALA A 128 -10.45 -41.90 -33.11
C ALA A 128 -9.69 -42.96 -33.93
N LYS A 129 -8.63 -43.58 -33.36
CA LYS A 129 -7.91 -44.69 -34.01
C LYS A 129 -8.75 -45.94 -34.23
N ILE A 130 -9.71 -46.21 -33.35
CA ILE A 130 -10.62 -47.36 -33.49
C ILE A 130 -11.64 -47.05 -34.58
N GLU A 131 -12.18 -45.82 -34.61
CA GLU A 131 -13.10 -45.35 -35.65
C GLU A 131 -12.42 -45.32 -37.04
N ASP A 132 -11.16 -44.88 -37.13
CA ASP A 132 -10.35 -44.88 -38.36
C ASP A 132 -10.10 -46.30 -38.90
N ALA A 133 -10.10 -47.32 -38.02
CA ALA A 133 -10.01 -48.73 -38.38
C ALA A 133 -11.37 -49.37 -38.70
N GLY A 134 -12.45 -48.58 -38.70
CA GLY A 134 -13.82 -49.02 -38.97
C GLY A 134 -14.52 -49.68 -37.78
N GLY A 135 -13.98 -49.56 -36.57
CA GLY A 135 -14.56 -50.09 -35.33
C GLY A 135 -15.41 -49.05 -34.59
N ASP A 136 -16.30 -49.52 -33.73
CA ASP A 136 -17.14 -48.70 -32.84
C ASP A 136 -16.99 -49.14 -31.37
N HIS A 137 -17.94 -48.77 -30.51
CA HIS A 137 -17.97 -49.15 -29.10
C HIS A 137 -17.97 -50.67 -28.87
N SER A 138 -18.46 -51.47 -29.84
CA SER A 138 -18.45 -52.93 -29.77
C SER A 138 -17.05 -53.54 -29.94
N ALA A 139 -16.10 -52.80 -30.51
CA ALA A 139 -14.71 -53.23 -30.67
C ALA A 139 -13.92 -53.25 -29.34
N VAL A 140 -14.49 -52.71 -28.26
CA VAL A 140 -13.87 -52.70 -26.93
C VAL A 140 -14.50 -53.78 -26.04
N PRO A 141 -13.76 -54.84 -25.68
CA PRO A 141 -14.27 -55.92 -24.85
C PRO A 141 -14.81 -55.40 -23.51
N HIS A 142 -15.98 -55.90 -23.12
CA HIS A 142 -16.63 -55.60 -21.82
C HIS A 142 -16.98 -54.12 -21.57
N LEU A 143 -16.97 -53.26 -22.60
CA LEU A 143 -17.26 -51.83 -22.43
C LEU A 143 -18.68 -51.60 -21.88
N ASP A 144 -19.65 -52.42 -22.25
CA ASP A 144 -21.03 -52.35 -21.76
C ASP A 144 -21.15 -52.61 -20.24
N ALA A 145 -20.47 -53.64 -19.72
CA ALA A 145 -20.42 -53.88 -18.28
C ALA A 145 -19.72 -52.72 -17.54
N LYS A 146 -18.65 -52.19 -18.13
CA LYS A 146 -17.90 -51.06 -17.56
C LYS A 146 -18.70 -49.76 -17.61
N ALA A 147 -19.49 -49.53 -18.65
CA ALA A 147 -20.35 -48.36 -18.80
C ALA A 147 -21.46 -48.34 -17.75
N ARG A 148 -22.08 -49.49 -17.44
CA ARG A 148 -23.07 -49.59 -16.35
C ARG A 148 -22.46 -49.37 -14.97
N GLU A 149 -21.26 -49.90 -14.74
CA GLU A 149 -20.51 -49.66 -13.50
C GLU A 149 -20.20 -48.17 -13.30
N LEU A 150 -19.68 -47.51 -14.35
CA LEU A 150 -19.35 -46.08 -14.31
C LEU A 150 -20.59 -45.20 -14.22
N ALA A 151 -21.71 -45.58 -14.84
CA ALA A 151 -22.98 -44.86 -14.71
C ALA A 151 -23.51 -44.86 -13.26
N ALA A 152 -23.25 -45.92 -12.49
CA ALA A 152 -23.61 -45.99 -11.07
C ALA A 152 -22.64 -45.22 -10.17
N GLN A 153 -21.34 -45.24 -10.49
CA GLN A 153 -20.30 -44.59 -9.68
C GLN A 153 -20.15 -43.09 -9.98
N LEU A 154 -20.45 -42.65 -11.20
CA LEU A 154 -20.26 -41.29 -11.69
C LEU A 154 -21.57 -40.76 -12.31
N PRO A 155 -22.56 -40.37 -11.48
CA PRO A 155 -23.87 -39.89 -11.96
C PRO A 155 -23.78 -38.70 -12.91
N ALA A 156 -22.76 -37.85 -12.75
CA ALA A 156 -22.49 -36.69 -13.59
C ALA A 156 -22.18 -37.03 -15.07
N LEU A 157 -21.92 -38.30 -15.41
CA LEU A 157 -21.85 -38.74 -16.81
C LEU A 157 -23.21 -38.69 -17.52
N GLY A 158 -24.33 -38.70 -16.78
CA GLY A 158 -25.67 -38.66 -17.37
C GLY A 158 -26.06 -39.93 -18.13
N LEU A 159 -25.41 -41.07 -17.84
CA LEU A 159 -25.60 -42.36 -18.51
C LEU A 159 -26.67 -43.27 -17.86
N GLY A 160 -27.43 -42.78 -16.87
CA GLY A 160 -28.42 -43.55 -16.10
C GLY A 160 -29.83 -42.94 -16.11
N ARG A 161 -30.85 -43.73 -15.74
CA ARG A 161 -32.26 -43.26 -15.64
C ARG A 161 -32.38 -42.12 -14.62
N GLY A 162 -32.84 -40.95 -15.09
CA GLY A 162 -33.43 -39.92 -14.24
C GLY A 162 -32.62 -38.65 -13.97
N TYR A 163 -31.57 -38.32 -14.75
CA TYR A 163 -30.70 -37.18 -14.40
C TYR A 163 -30.31 -36.22 -15.56
N ARG A 164 -31.15 -36.05 -16.58
CA ARG A 164 -31.15 -34.83 -17.41
C ARG A 164 -32.54 -34.20 -17.39
N SER A 165 -32.62 -32.95 -16.91
CA SER A 165 -33.84 -32.14 -17.01
C SER A 165 -33.93 -31.54 -18.40
N GLY A 166 -34.84 -32.07 -19.21
CA GLY A 166 -35.07 -31.60 -20.58
C GLY A 166 -34.38 -32.51 -21.59
N GLU A 167 -35.23 -33.16 -22.40
CA GLU A 167 -34.90 -34.04 -23.53
C GLU A 167 -34.44 -35.47 -23.19
N SER A 168 -35.19 -36.40 -23.79
CA SER A 168 -35.08 -37.84 -23.66
C SER A 168 -33.75 -38.37 -24.20
N ALA A 169 -32.89 -38.85 -23.31
CA ALA A 169 -31.85 -39.81 -23.68
C ALA A 169 -31.96 -41.04 -22.77
N ASN A 170 -32.97 -41.88 -23.02
CA ASN A 170 -32.78 -43.31 -22.81
C ASN A 170 -31.75 -43.74 -23.84
N SER A 171 -30.47 -43.87 -23.49
CA SER A 171 -29.63 -44.75 -24.32
C SER A 171 -29.97 -46.17 -23.89
N GLU A 172 -30.71 -46.89 -24.74
CA GLU A 172 -30.91 -48.33 -24.57
C GLU A 172 -29.57 -49.11 -24.62
N ASP A 173 -28.48 -48.41 -24.97
CA ASP A 173 -27.09 -48.86 -24.98
C ASP A 173 -26.18 -47.90 -24.16
N PRO A 174 -25.82 -48.26 -22.91
CA PRO A 174 -24.89 -47.49 -22.07
C PRO A 174 -23.47 -47.40 -22.64
N ALA A 175 -23.02 -48.40 -23.42
CA ALA A 175 -21.70 -48.39 -24.04
C ALA A 175 -21.62 -47.34 -25.15
N ALA A 176 -22.68 -47.21 -25.95
CA ALA A 176 -22.76 -46.17 -26.99
C ALA A 176 -22.76 -44.75 -26.38
N GLY A 177 -23.51 -44.54 -25.29
CA GLY A 177 -23.53 -43.26 -24.58
C GLY A 177 -22.16 -42.90 -23.97
N LEU A 178 -21.50 -43.87 -23.33
CA LEU A 178 -20.15 -43.67 -22.82
C LEU A 178 -19.15 -43.39 -23.95
N TRP A 179 -19.25 -44.11 -25.07
CA TRP A 179 -18.40 -43.90 -26.24
C TRP A 179 -18.49 -42.47 -26.77
N GLN A 180 -19.71 -41.94 -26.92
CA GLN A 180 -19.92 -40.55 -27.35
C GLN A 180 -19.31 -39.54 -26.37
N LEU A 181 -19.52 -39.71 -25.06
CA LEU A 181 -18.95 -38.83 -24.04
C LEU A 181 -17.42 -38.85 -24.01
N LEU A 182 -16.81 -40.04 -24.20
CA LEU A 182 -15.36 -40.18 -24.18
C LEU A 182 -14.70 -39.72 -25.48
N ARG A 183 -15.44 -39.76 -26.59
CA ARG A 183 -15.05 -39.27 -27.91
C ARG A 183 -14.87 -37.75 -27.92
N GLU A 184 -15.77 -37.01 -27.28
CA GLU A 184 -15.72 -35.55 -27.27
C GLU A 184 -14.50 -35.03 -26.49
N PRO A 185 -13.69 -34.10 -27.03
CA PRO A 185 -12.61 -33.49 -26.28
C PRO A 185 -13.17 -32.82 -25.01
N SER A 186 -12.46 -32.92 -23.89
CA SER A 186 -12.87 -32.29 -22.62
C SER A 186 -13.14 -30.80 -22.84
N HIS A 187 -14.20 -30.26 -22.27
CA HIS A 187 -14.53 -28.84 -22.41
C HIS A 187 -13.39 -28.02 -21.79
N ARG A 188 -12.60 -27.35 -22.63
CA ARG A 188 -11.53 -26.45 -22.19
C ARG A 188 -11.82 -25.08 -22.74
N THR A 189 -12.70 -24.34 -22.09
CA THR A 189 -12.84 -22.92 -22.43
C THR A 189 -11.52 -22.23 -22.13
N SER A 190 -10.86 -21.75 -23.18
CA SER A 190 -9.65 -20.94 -23.04
C SER A 190 -10.04 -19.53 -22.63
N ARG A 191 -9.21 -18.88 -21.82
CA ARG A 191 -9.33 -17.42 -21.56
C ARG A 191 -9.06 -16.56 -22.79
N THR A 192 -8.66 -17.16 -23.90
CA THR A 192 -8.44 -16.51 -25.19
C THR A 192 -9.54 -16.84 -26.19
N ASP A 193 -10.62 -17.49 -25.76
CA ASP A 193 -11.75 -17.85 -26.63
C ASP A 193 -12.50 -16.57 -27.08
N PRO A 194 -12.55 -16.27 -28.39
CA PRO A 194 -13.24 -15.08 -28.91
C PRO A 194 -14.74 -15.01 -28.59
N ALA A 195 -15.42 -16.14 -28.38
CA ALA A 195 -16.83 -16.15 -27.99
C ALA A 195 -16.99 -15.73 -26.53
N LEU A 196 -16.12 -16.23 -25.65
CA LEU A 196 -16.10 -15.85 -24.24
C LEU A 196 -15.71 -14.37 -24.08
N MET A 197 -14.75 -13.87 -24.86
CA MET A 197 -14.34 -12.45 -24.83
C MET A 197 -15.45 -11.51 -25.28
N ARG A 198 -16.20 -11.86 -26.33
CA ARG A 198 -17.37 -11.06 -26.76
C ARG A 198 -18.46 -11.03 -25.71
N ARG A 199 -18.81 -12.17 -25.11
CA ARG A 199 -19.78 -12.21 -23.99
C ARG A 199 -19.32 -11.39 -22.79
N ALA A 200 -18.02 -11.41 -22.49
CA ALA A 200 -17.45 -10.56 -21.45
C ALA A 200 -17.56 -9.06 -21.80
N ALA A 201 -17.28 -8.68 -23.05
CA ALA A 201 -17.42 -7.30 -23.51
C ALA A 201 -18.88 -6.82 -23.47
N GLU A 202 -19.82 -7.64 -23.96
CA GLU A 202 -21.26 -7.38 -23.88
C GLU A 202 -21.73 -7.21 -22.44
N LEU A 203 -21.24 -8.05 -21.52
CA LEU A 203 -21.54 -7.93 -20.10
C LEU A 203 -21.05 -6.58 -19.54
N VAL A 204 -19.82 -6.17 -19.84
CA VAL A 204 -19.26 -4.88 -19.40
C VAL A 204 -20.07 -3.71 -19.94
N VAL A 205 -20.49 -3.75 -21.21
CA VAL A 205 -21.33 -2.71 -21.81
C VAL A 205 -22.72 -2.66 -21.17
N ALA A 206 -23.34 -3.83 -20.92
CA ALA A 206 -24.70 -3.92 -20.37
C ALA A 206 -24.79 -3.48 -18.90
N THR A 207 -23.75 -3.73 -18.13
CA THR A 207 -23.70 -3.42 -16.68
C THR A 207 -23.16 -2.02 -16.39
N GLY A 208 -22.63 -1.31 -17.38
CA GLY A 208 -22.05 0.02 -17.17
C GLY A 208 -20.99 -0.02 -16.08
N ASP A 209 -20.91 0.99 -15.20
CA ASP A 209 -19.96 1.08 -14.07
C ASP A 209 -20.20 0.07 -12.91
N ASP A 210 -21.16 -0.84 -13.04
CA ASP A 210 -21.63 -1.70 -11.94
C ASP A 210 -20.88 -3.05 -11.83
N VAL A 211 -19.94 -3.34 -12.74
CA VAL A 211 -19.11 -4.56 -12.66
C VAL A 211 -18.11 -4.44 -11.53
N ALA A 212 -18.51 -4.98 -10.37
CA ALA A 212 -17.70 -5.32 -9.23
C ALA A 212 -16.83 -4.17 -8.69
N SER A 213 -17.31 -3.61 -7.58
CA SER A 213 -16.64 -2.74 -6.61
C SER A 213 -15.34 -3.34 -6.04
N ARG A 214 -14.36 -3.65 -6.89
CA ARG A 214 -13.03 -4.08 -6.48
C ARG A 214 -12.20 -2.88 -6.07
N GLN A 215 -11.38 -3.11 -5.06
CA GLN A 215 -10.39 -2.14 -4.63
C GLN A 215 -9.46 -1.83 -5.81
N LEU A 216 -9.30 -0.56 -6.16
CA LEU A 216 -8.38 -0.12 -7.20
C LEU A 216 -6.97 0.12 -6.61
N SER A 217 -5.94 -0.09 -7.45
CA SER A 217 -4.53 0.08 -7.11
C SER A 217 -3.80 0.84 -8.22
N PHE A 218 -2.76 1.57 -7.84
CA PHE A 218 -1.97 2.37 -8.78
C PHE A 218 -1.11 1.47 -9.68
N SER A 219 -1.25 1.59 -11.01
CA SER A 219 -0.45 0.86 -12.00
C SER A 219 0.74 1.68 -12.46
N ALA A 220 1.95 1.21 -12.12
CA ALA A 220 3.20 1.82 -12.59
C ALA A 220 3.32 1.80 -14.12
N ALA A 221 2.81 0.74 -14.77
CA ALA A 221 2.82 0.60 -16.22
C ALA A 221 1.94 1.65 -16.89
N ARG A 222 0.67 1.78 -16.46
CA ARG A 222 -0.24 2.80 -16.99
C ARG A 222 0.24 4.21 -16.70
N PHE A 223 0.86 4.42 -15.55
CA PHE A 223 1.48 5.71 -15.26
C PHE A 223 2.63 6.01 -16.24
N GLY A 224 3.45 5.03 -16.59
CA GLY A 224 4.46 5.14 -17.64
C GLY A 224 3.85 5.52 -19.00
N GLU A 225 2.78 4.85 -19.41
CA GLU A 225 2.05 5.16 -20.65
C GLU A 225 1.48 6.58 -20.64
N TYR A 226 0.86 6.99 -19.54
CA TYR A 226 0.37 8.35 -19.34
C TYR A 226 1.50 9.38 -19.48
N LEU A 227 2.66 9.13 -18.87
CA LEU A 227 3.83 10.01 -18.96
C LEU A 227 4.34 10.12 -20.40
N THR A 228 4.41 9.00 -21.13
CA THR A 228 4.81 8.98 -22.55
C THR A 228 3.82 9.76 -23.42
N ARG A 229 2.52 9.52 -23.25
CA ARG A 229 1.46 10.24 -23.99
C ARG A 229 1.49 11.73 -23.72
N SER A 230 1.72 12.11 -22.46
CA SER A 230 1.75 13.51 -22.01
C SER A 230 3.11 14.18 -22.19
N ARG A 231 4.13 13.45 -22.67
CA ARG A 231 5.51 13.91 -22.85
C ARG A 231 6.13 14.51 -21.58
N ILE A 232 5.79 13.94 -20.42
CA ILE A 232 6.32 14.37 -19.13
C ILE A 232 7.55 13.50 -18.81
N PRO A 233 8.77 14.07 -18.75
CA PRO A 233 9.93 13.32 -18.28
C PRO A 233 9.73 12.94 -16.83
N TRP A 234 10.26 11.80 -16.38
CA TRP A 234 10.10 11.33 -15.00
C TRP A 234 11.43 10.84 -14.43
N PRO A 235 11.69 10.99 -13.11
CA PRO A 235 12.86 10.42 -12.46
C PRO A 235 12.77 8.88 -12.34
N HIS A 236 13.89 8.19 -12.55
CA HIS A 236 13.98 6.74 -12.46
C HIS A 236 14.90 6.33 -11.30
N LEU A 237 14.57 5.19 -10.68
CA LEU A 237 15.45 4.52 -9.73
C LEU A 237 16.66 3.92 -10.47
N PRO A 238 17.75 3.58 -9.77
CA PRO A 238 18.91 2.90 -10.38
C PRO A 238 18.57 1.60 -11.11
N SER A 239 17.46 0.94 -10.73
CA SER A 239 16.93 -0.24 -11.41
C SER A 239 16.27 0.04 -12.77
N GLY A 240 16.13 1.30 -13.16
CA GLY A 240 15.41 1.74 -14.35
C GLY A 240 13.90 1.88 -14.17
N ALA A 241 13.34 1.47 -13.03
CA ALA A 241 11.92 1.65 -12.72
C ALA A 241 11.60 3.12 -12.40
N LEU A 242 10.36 3.54 -12.67
CA LEU A 242 9.87 4.89 -12.31
C LEU A 242 10.00 5.12 -10.80
N ASP A 243 10.51 6.28 -10.39
CA ASP A 243 10.49 6.67 -8.98
C ASP A 243 9.07 7.11 -8.58
N LEU A 244 8.39 6.25 -7.82
CA LEU A 244 7.01 6.47 -7.39
C LEU A 244 6.89 7.09 -5.99
N SER A 245 8.00 7.57 -5.42
CA SER A 245 8.01 8.22 -4.10
C SER A 245 7.18 9.51 -4.10
N ASP A 246 6.59 9.87 -2.94
CA ASP A 246 5.90 11.17 -2.82
C ASP A 246 6.85 12.35 -3.08
N ASN A 247 8.15 12.21 -2.80
CA ASN A 247 9.12 13.25 -3.12
C ASN A 247 9.26 13.47 -4.63
N ALA A 248 9.39 12.40 -5.42
CA ALA A 248 9.41 12.51 -6.87
C ALA A 248 8.12 13.17 -7.38
N PHE A 249 6.96 12.70 -6.94
CA PHE A 249 5.68 13.32 -7.31
C PHE A 249 5.61 14.79 -6.90
N ARG A 250 6.10 15.16 -5.72
CA ARG A 250 6.08 16.55 -5.23
C ARG A 250 6.97 17.46 -6.06
N GLN A 251 8.17 17.01 -6.42
CA GLN A 251 9.09 17.77 -7.26
C GLN A 251 8.52 17.92 -8.67
N MET A 252 8.04 16.81 -9.26
CA MET A 252 7.47 16.80 -10.60
C MET A 252 6.18 17.63 -10.69
N ALA A 253 5.32 17.62 -9.67
CA ALA A 253 4.11 18.44 -9.63
C ALA A 253 4.41 19.95 -9.60
N ARG A 254 5.58 20.38 -9.11
CA ARG A 254 5.99 21.80 -9.18
C ARG A 254 6.33 22.23 -10.61
N GLN A 255 6.95 21.34 -11.37
CA GLN A 255 7.35 21.61 -12.75
C GLN A 255 6.22 21.34 -13.74
N PHE A 256 5.40 20.32 -13.47
CA PHE A 256 4.28 19.87 -14.29
C PHE A 256 3.00 19.86 -13.43
N PRO A 257 2.30 21.01 -13.31
CA PRO A 257 1.11 21.14 -12.48
C PRO A 257 0.01 20.11 -12.76
N ALA A 258 -0.05 19.57 -13.98
CA ALA A 258 -0.97 18.50 -14.37
C ALA A 258 -0.82 17.22 -13.53
N ILE A 259 0.32 16.99 -12.86
CA ILE A 259 0.54 15.83 -11.97
C ILE A 259 -0.02 16.07 -10.56
N ALA A 260 -0.29 17.34 -10.19
CA ALA A 260 -0.66 17.68 -8.82
C ALA A 260 -1.95 16.97 -8.34
N PRO A 261 -3.06 16.91 -9.12
CA PRO A 261 -4.26 16.19 -8.69
C PRO A 261 -3.99 14.70 -8.44
N LEU A 262 -3.29 14.02 -9.35
CA LEU A 262 -2.91 12.61 -9.17
C LEU A 262 -2.03 12.40 -7.92
N ARG A 263 -1.09 13.32 -7.65
CA ARG A 263 -0.29 13.27 -6.42
C ARG A 263 -1.17 13.39 -5.18
N GLU A 264 -2.08 14.35 -5.15
CA GLU A 264 -2.97 14.58 -4.00
C GLU A 264 -3.93 13.39 -3.80
N LEU A 265 -4.40 12.76 -4.88
CA LEU A 265 -5.14 11.49 -4.81
C LEU A 265 -4.28 10.40 -4.15
N ARG A 266 -3.06 10.14 -4.66
CA ARG A 266 -2.16 9.12 -4.11
C ARG A 266 -1.86 9.37 -2.63
N TYR A 267 -1.55 10.62 -2.30
CA TYR A 267 -1.28 11.03 -0.93
C TYR A 267 -2.50 10.76 -0.04
N SER A 268 -3.68 11.23 -0.45
CA SER A 268 -4.94 10.99 0.25
C SER A 268 -5.17 9.49 0.44
N LEU A 269 -5.16 8.66 -0.60
CA LEU A 269 -5.35 7.21 -0.46
C LEU A 269 -4.33 6.55 0.49
N SER A 270 -3.08 7.04 0.54
CA SER A 270 -2.05 6.54 1.45
C SER A 270 -2.31 6.86 2.91
N GLN A 271 -2.91 8.03 3.16
CA GLN A 271 -3.30 8.57 4.46
C GLN A 271 -4.52 7.84 5.05
N LEU A 272 -5.23 7.13 4.21
CA LEU A 272 -6.55 6.58 4.46
C LEU A 272 -6.53 5.09 4.86
N ARG A 273 -5.73 4.79 5.91
CA ARG A 273 -5.50 3.45 6.48
C ARG A 273 -6.26 3.26 7.80
N LEU A 274 -7.59 3.22 7.72
CA LEU A 274 -8.49 3.09 8.88
C LEU A 274 -8.66 1.65 9.40
N ASN A 275 -8.46 0.66 8.53
CA ASN A 275 -8.80 -0.73 8.82
C ASN A 275 -7.90 -1.33 9.91
N ASP A 276 -6.67 -0.85 10.05
CA ASP A 276 -5.69 -1.44 10.95
C ASP A 276 -5.68 -0.83 12.36
N LEU A 277 -6.49 0.23 12.60
CA LEU A 277 -6.54 0.88 13.90
C LEU A 277 -6.97 -0.11 14.99
N ALA A 278 -6.11 -0.33 15.97
CA ALA A 278 -6.28 -1.37 16.99
C ALA A 278 -7.17 -0.87 18.13
N VAL A 279 -8.49 -0.98 17.96
CA VAL A 279 -9.48 -0.57 18.96
C VAL A 279 -10.03 -1.81 19.66
N GLY A 280 -9.94 -1.85 20.99
CA GLY A 280 -10.50 -2.93 21.82
C GLY A 280 -12.02 -2.87 21.93
N ALA A 281 -12.64 -3.94 22.42
CA ALA A 281 -14.08 -4.00 22.66
C ALA A 281 -14.59 -2.95 23.67
N ASP A 282 -13.70 -2.36 24.46
CA ASP A 282 -13.96 -1.26 25.38
C ASP A 282 -13.86 0.13 24.72
N GLY A 283 -13.73 0.19 23.39
CA GLY A 283 -13.67 1.43 22.62
C GLY A 283 -12.35 2.19 22.75
N ARG A 284 -11.26 1.53 23.13
CA ARG A 284 -9.96 2.19 23.32
C ARG A 284 -8.90 1.69 22.36
N ASN A 285 -8.21 2.62 21.70
CA ASN A 285 -7.07 2.34 20.86
C ASN A 285 -5.85 1.96 21.71
N ARG A 286 -5.36 0.73 21.53
CA ARG A 286 -4.17 0.19 22.18
C ARG A 286 -3.24 -0.41 21.14
N CYS A 287 -1.99 0.03 21.13
CA CYS A 287 -0.96 -0.55 20.30
C CYS A 287 0.32 -0.72 21.12
N LEU A 288 1.14 -1.70 20.74
CA LEU A 288 2.50 -1.80 21.25
C LEU A 288 3.27 -0.52 20.90
N LEU A 289 3.84 0.15 21.90
CA LEU A 289 4.66 1.36 21.73
C LEU A 289 6.07 1.04 21.23
N SER A 290 6.46 -0.24 21.28
CA SER A 290 7.77 -0.74 20.83
C SER A 290 8.93 0.05 21.45
N ALA A 291 8.92 0.14 22.77
CA ALA A 291 10.01 0.75 23.52
C ALA A 291 11.36 0.09 23.17
N PHE A 292 12.41 0.91 23.08
CA PHE A 292 13.78 0.48 22.74
C PHE A 292 13.98 -0.12 21.34
N ALA A 293 12.96 -0.09 20.47
CA ALA A 293 13.10 -0.60 19.10
C ALA A 293 13.95 0.32 18.21
N SER A 294 13.95 1.63 18.46
CA SER A 294 14.75 2.57 17.67
C SER A 294 16.18 2.69 18.19
N ARG A 295 17.12 2.93 17.27
CA ARG A 295 18.51 3.28 17.62
C ARG A 295 18.61 4.54 18.49
N THR A 296 17.64 5.45 18.41
CA THR A 296 17.64 6.71 19.18
C THR A 296 16.98 6.58 20.56
N GLY A 297 16.41 5.42 20.90
CA GLY A 297 15.72 5.19 22.16
C GLY A 297 14.26 5.66 22.20
N ARG A 298 13.77 6.29 21.12
CA ARG A 298 12.35 6.66 20.96
C ARG A 298 11.45 5.42 20.80
N ASN A 299 10.20 5.53 21.25
CA ASN A 299 9.15 4.56 20.95
C ASN A 299 8.86 4.49 19.45
N GLN A 300 8.41 3.33 18.97
CA GLN A 300 8.07 3.05 17.58
C GLN A 300 6.71 2.34 17.50
N PRO A 301 5.61 3.02 17.90
CA PRO A 301 4.29 2.46 17.70
C PRO A 301 4.00 2.28 16.21
N SER A 302 3.15 1.31 15.87
CA SER A 302 2.76 1.10 14.48
C SER A 302 1.96 2.28 13.94
N ASN A 303 2.42 2.86 12.82
CA ASN A 303 1.72 3.96 12.14
C ASN A 303 0.31 3.60 11.65
N ALA A 304 0.01 2.31 11.47
CA ALA A 304 -1.32 1.87 11.04
C ALA A 304 -2.26 1.57 12.23
N ARG A 305 -1.69 1.17 13.38
CA ARG A 305 -2.47 0.68 14.53
C ARG A 305 -2.67 1.73 15.63
N PHE A 306 -1.83 2.75 15.70
CA PHE A 306 -1.87 3.80 16.71
C PHE A 306 -2.60 5.04 16.19
N ILE A 307 -3.56 5.61 16.93
CA ILE A 307 -4.38 6.75 16.45
C ILE A 307 -3.56 8.00 16.07
N PHE A 308 -2.35 8.15 16.62
CA PHE A 308 -1.46 9.26 16.28
C PHE A 308 -0.53 9.00 15.08
N GLY A 309 -0.54 7.78 14.53
CA GLY A 309 0.24 7.38 13.36
C GLY A 309 -0.37 7.80 12.02
N PRO A 310 -1.67 7.56 11.77
CA PRO A 310 -2.38 8.05 10.59
C PRO A 310 -2.52 9.58 10.57
N SER A 311 -3.21 10.10 9.56
CA SER A 311 -3.40 11.54 9.35
C SER A 311 -4.09 12.23 10.52
N VAL A 312 -3.71 13.51 10.73
CA VAL A 312 -4.16 14.33 11.86
C VAL A 312 -5.68 14.43 11.97
N TRP A 313 -6.42 14.48 10.87
CA TRP A 313 -7.88 14.60 10.89
C TRP A 313 -8.57 13.38 11.53
N LEU A 314 -7.94 12.20 11.52
CA LEU A 314 -8.44 11.00 12.21
C LEU A 314 -8.44 11.15 13.73
N ARG A 315 -7.70 12.12 14.27
CA ARG A 315 -7.73 12.45 15.70
C ARG A 315 -9.09 13.02 16.12
N GLY A 316 -9.96 13.41 15.18
CA GLY A 316 -11.37 13.71 15.44
C GLY A 316 -12.15 12.52 16.01
N LEU A 317 -11.67 11.28 15.81
CA LEU A 317 -12.23 10.08 16.42
C LEU A 317 -11.88 9.94 17.91
N ILE A 318 -11.02 10.79 18.48
CA ILE A 318 -10.69 10.73 19.90
C ILE A 318 -11.85 11.29 20.71
N GLN A 319 -12.61 10.40 21.36
CA GLN A 319 -13.81 10.77 22.10
C GLN A 319 -13.73 10.29 23.55
N PRO A 320 -13.39 11.17 24.52
CA PRO A 320 -13.48 10.81 25.93
C PRO A 320 -14.95 10.56 26.33
N ALA A 321 -15.15 9.68 27.30
CA ALA A 321 -16.47 9.42 27.88
C ALA A 321 -17.08 10.70 28.49
N PRO A 322 -18.43 10.82 28.55
CA PRO A 322 -19.09 11.96 29.17
C PRO A 322 -18.53 12.28 30.56
N GLY A 323 -18.31 13.58 30.83
CA GLY A 323 -17.68 14.04 32.07
C GLY A 323 -16.15 13.90 32.12
N ARG A 324 -15.50 13.48 31.03
CA ARG A 324 -14.03 13.44 30.90
C ARG A 324 -13.55 14.31 29.75
N ALA A 325 -12.28 14.68 29.80
CA ALA A 325 -11.58 15.40 28.74
C ALA A 325 -10.22 14.75 28.44
N VAL A 326 -9.67 15.07 27.27
CA VAL A 326 -8.30 14.70 26.88
C VAL A 326 -7.44 15.96 26.89
N ALA A 327 -6.25 15.87 27.49
CA ALA A 327 -5.23 16.90 27.40
C ALA A 327 -4.12 16.44 26.45
N TYR A 328 -3.82 17.24 25.43
CA TYR A 328 -2.68 17.03 24.55
C TYR A 328 -1.55 17.96 24.98
N LEU A 329 -0.45 17.39 25.45
CA LEU A 329 0.71 18.12 25.94
C LEU A 329 1.91 17.82 25.02
N ASP A 330 2.53 18.87 24.49
CA ASP A 330 3.67 18.75 23.59
C ASP A 330 4.75 19.77 23.99
N TRP A 331 6.02 19.37 23.84
CA TRP A 331 7.15 20.21 24.20
C TRP A 331 7.45 21.20 23.06
N CYS A 332 7.31 22.49 23.35
CA CYS A 332 7.68 23.55 22.41
C CYS A 332 9.19 23.52 22.11
N GLN A 333 9.54 23.22 20.86
CA GLN A 333 10.90 23.27 20.31
C GLN A 333 11.93 22.53 21.19
N GLN A 334 11.55 21.36 21.71
CA GLN A 334 12.34 20.61 22.68
C GLN A 334 13.80 20.39 22.26
N GLU A 335 14.03 19.99 21.02
CA GLU A 335 15.37 19.67 20.50
C GLU A 335 16.28 20.91 20.47
N PHE A 336 15.71 22.09 20.16
CA PHE A 336 16.47 23.35 20.19
C PHE A 336 16.87 23.72 21.63
N GLY A 337 15.95 23.53 22.58
CA GLY A 337 16.22 23.73 24.01
C GLY A 337 17.27 22.75 24.55
N ILE A 338 17.21 21.48 24.16
CA ILE A 338 18.22 20.47 24.51
C ILE A 338 19.59 20.86 23.95
N ALA A 339 19.66 21.27 22.68
CA ALA A 339 20.91 21.72 22.06
C ALA A 339 21.48 22.96 22.77
N ALA A 340 20.65 23.94 23.14
CA ALA A 340 21.07 25.11 23.90
C ALA A 340 21.66 24.71 25.27
N ALA A 341 20.96 23.82 25.99
CA ALA A 341 21.39 23.35 27.31
C ALA A 341 22.70 22.55 27.25
N LEU A 342 22.84 21.62 26.30
CA LEU A 342 24.02 20.77 26.18
C LEU A 342 25.24 21.51 25.63
N SER A 343 25.04 22.49 24.74
CA SER A 343 26.13 23.29 24.20
C SER A 343 26.60 24.43 25.11
N GLY A 344 25.75 24.86 26.06
CA GLY A 344 26.03 26.03 26.89
C GLY A 344 26.14 27.35 26.10
N ASP A 345 25.48 27.41 24.93
CA ASP A 345 25.42 28.62 24.11
C ASP A 345 24.38 29.60 24.67
N ALA A 346 24.86 30.69 25.27
CA ALA A 346 24.00 31.68 25.91
C ALA A 346 23.02 32.35 24.92
N ARG A 347 23.45 32.65 23.69
CA ARG A 347 22.57 33.28 22.69
C ARG A 347 21.48 32.32 22.25
N MET A 348 21.81 31.03 22.14
CA MET A 348 20.83 29.99 21.83
C MET A 348 19.85 29.78 22.99
N ALA A 349 20.32 29.83 24.24
CA ALA A 349 19.45 29.78 25.42
C ALA A 349 18.51 30.99 25.51
N ASP A 350 19.00 32.20 25.21
CA ASP A 350 18.19 33.41 25.12
C ASP A 350 17.15 33.30 23.99
N ALA A 351 17.55 32.75 22.84
CA ALA A 351 16.64 32.50 21.73
C ALA A 351 15.53 31.52 22.12
N TYR A 352 15.84 30.43 22.83
CA TYR A 352 14.84 29.50 23.34
C TYR A 352 13.88 30.18 24.34
N SER A 353 14.43 30.99 25.26
CA SER A 353 13.67 31.70 26.29
C SER A 353 12.74 32.78 25.73
N SER A 354 12.97 33.23 24.49
CA SER A 354 12.08 34.18 23.80
C SER A 354 10.70 33.60 23.43
N GLY A 355 10.53 32.28 23.46
CA GLY A 355 9.33 31.58 22.99
C GLY A 355 9.26 31.40 21.46
N ASP A 356 10.13 32.06 20.69
CA ASP A 356 10.24 31.88 19.25
C ASP A 356 11.72 31.85 18.82
N PRO A 357 12.42 30.72 19.04
CA PRO A 357 13.86 30.62 18.79
C PRO A 357 14.25 30.93 17.35
N TYR A 358 13.33 30.75 16.39
CA TYR A 358 13.61 30.98 14.98
C TYR A 358 13.62 32.46 14.61
N LEU A 359 12.64 33.22 15.12
CA LEU A 359 12.63 34.67 14.93
C LEU A 359 13.73 35.33 15.77
N ALA A 360 14.00 34.81 16.97
CA ALA A 360 15.13 35.27 17.79
C ALA A 360 16.47 35.03 17.08
N PHE A 361 16.66 33.87 16.45
CA PHE A 361 17.82 33.60 15.60
C PHE A 361 17.95 34.65 14.48
N ALA A 362 16.87 34.94 13.76
CA ALA A 362 16.89 35.96 12.70
C ALA A 362 17.33 37.35 13.21
N LYS A 363 16.83 37.76 14.39
CA LYS A 363 17.21 39.03 15.03
C LYS A 363 18.66 39.02 15.49
N GLN A 364 19.11 37.95 16.15
CA GLN A 364 20.47 37.82 16.67
C GLN A 364 21.53 37.77 15.55
N ALA A 365 21.14 37.26 14.37
CA ALA A 365 21.94 37.22 13.15
C ALA A 365 21.92 38.55 12.37
N GLY A 366 21.12 39.54 12.79
CA GLY A 366 20.97 40.82 12.09
C GLY A 366 20.24 40.74 10.75
N ALA A 367 19.53 39.63 10.48
CA ALA A 367 18.81 39.43 9.23
C ALA A 367 17.43 40.10 9.22
N VAL A 368 16.89 40.44 10.38
CA VAL A 368 15.65 41.21 10.55
C VAL A 368 15.81 42.25 11.66
N PRO A 369 15.02 43.35 11.63
CA PRO A 369 14.99 44.35 12.69
C PRO A 369 14.58 43.79 14.07
N ALA A 370 14.96 44.48 15.15
CA ALA A 370 14.67 44.04 16.52
C ALA A 370 13.16 44.02 16.84
N ASP A 371 12.38 44.91 16.21
CA ASP A 371 10.92 45.00 16.29
C ASP A 371 10.19 44.02 15.34
N ALA A 372 10.93 43.18 14.60
CA ALA A 372 10.32 42.16 13.74
C ALA A 372 9.39 41.23 14.52
N THR A 373 8.23 40.94 13.95
CA THR A 373 7.22 40.03 14.51
C THR A 373 6.94 38.91 13.52
N LYS A 374 6.24 37.86 13.98
CA LYS A 374 5.78 36.77 13.12
C LYS A 374 4.88 37.26 11.99
N GLN A 375 4.12 38.34 12.22
CA GLN A 375 3.22 38.94 11.23
C GLN A 375 3.98 39.76 10.20
N THR A 376 4.98 40.54 10.61
CA THR A 376 5.73 41.42 9.70
C THR A 376 6.81 40.70 8.90
N HIS A 377 7.38 39.61 9.44
CA HIS A 377 8.53 38.90 8.84
C HIS A 377 8.32 37.37 8.81
N ALA A 378 7.12 36.93 8.39
CA ALA A 378 6.76 35.52 8.36
C ALA A 378 7.67 34.67 7.46
N ALA A 379 8.03 35.20 6.29
CA ALA A 379 8.87 34.51 5.31
C ALA A 379 10.30 34.32 5.82
N GLU A 380 10.89 35.38 6.39
CA GLU A 380 12.21 35.36 7.03
C GLU A 380 12.23 34.35 8.18
N ARG A 381 11.23 34.40 9.07
CA ARG A 381 11.11 33.46 10.18
C ARG A 381 11.08 32.01 9.70
N GLU A 382 10.35 31.71 8.63
CA GLU A 382 10.28 30.34 8.11
C GLU A 382 11.62 29.88 7.52
N ARG A 383 12.34 30.75 6.79
CA ARG A 383 13.71 30.42 6.33
C ARG A 383 14.65 30.09 7.49
N PHE A 384 14.64 30.93 8.53
CA PHE A 384 15.48 30.74 9.72
C PHE A 384 15.06 29.50 10.52
N LYS A 385 13.77 29.18 10.57
CA LYS A 385 13.25 27.93 11.16
C LYS A 385 13.75 26.70 10.42
N VAL A 386 13.66 26.69 9.08
CA VAL A 386 14.15 25.57 8.26
C VAL A 386 15.64 25.35 8.52
N CYS A 387 16.45 26.42 8.55
CA CYS A 387 17.87 26.31 8.86
C CYS A 387 18.13 25.79 10.28
N ALA A 388 17.51 26.38 11.30
CA ALA A 388 17.74 25.98 12.69
C ALA A 388 17.36 24.52 12.97
N LEU A 389 16.32 24.01 12.31
CA LEU A 389 15.95 22.59 12.39
C LEU A 389 16.91 21.70 11.59
N ALA A 390 17.33 22.13 10.40
CA ALA A 390 18.25 21.40 9.55
C ALA A 390 19.64 21.22 10.18
N VAL A 391 20.16 22.27 10.83
CA VAL A 391 21.47 22.25 11.49
C VAL A 391 21.51 21.26 12.66
N GLN A 392 20.41 21.10 13.40
CA GLN A 392 20.33 20.11 14.49
C GLN A 392 20.53 18.67 14.00
N TYR A 393 20.27 18.40 12.73
CA TYR A 393 20.48 17.10 12.09
C TYR A 393 21.73 17.06 11.19
N GLY A 394 22.62 18.05 11.29
CA GLY A 394 23.87 18.09 10.53
C GLY A 394 23.68 18.25 9.01
N MET A 395 22.56 18.85 8.58
CA MET A 395 22.25 19.01 7.15
C MET A 395 23.29 19.89 6.44
N ALA A 396 23.79 19.41 5.31
CA ALA A 396 24.74 20.13 4.46
C ALA A 396 24.04 21.12 3.49
N GLU A 397 24.85 21.98 2.87
CA GLU A 397 24.42 23.08 1.97
C GLU A 397 23.41 22.65 0.91
N THR A 398 23.73 21.63 0.10
CA THR A 398 22.86 21.15 -0.99
C THR A 398 21.49 20.66 -0.49
N SER A 399 21.46 19.95 0.65
CA SER A 399 20.21 19.47 1.24
C SER A 399 19.38 20.62 1.82
N LEU A 400 20.03 21.61 2.42
CA LEU A 400 19.36 22.80 2.94
C LEU A 400 18.80 23.67 1.80
N ALA A 401 19.56 23.82 0.71
CA ALA A 401 19.11 24.55 -0.48
C ALA A 401 17.83 23.94 -1.06
N ALA A 402 17.80 22.61 -1.20
CA ALA A 402 16.61 21.87 -1.64
C ALA A 402 15.42 22.04 -0.68
N ALA A 403 15.66 22.01 0.64
CA ALA A 403 14.61 22.20 1.65
C ALA A 403 14.03 23.63 1.65
N LEU A 404 14.87 24.64 1.42
CA LEU A 404 14.48 26.04 1.30
C LEU A 404 13.85 26.39 -0.05
N GLY A 405 14.08 25.58 -1.08
CA GLY A 405 13.75 25.94 -2.47
C GLY A 405 14.57 27.14 -2.96
N GLN A 406 15.84 27.20 -2.55
CA GLN A 406 16.76 28.31 -2.83
C GLN A 406 18.08 27.80 -3.42
N THR A 407 18.95 28.71 -3.84
CA THR A 407 20.28 28.36 -4.35
C THR A 407 21.20 27.85 -3.22
N GLU A 408 22.20 27.05 -3.59
CA GLU A 408 23.24 26.60 -2.64
C GLU A 408 23.96 27.78 -1.97
N ALA A 409 24.23 28.85 -2.72
CA ALA A 409 24.81 30.08 -2.18
C ALA A 409 23.97 30.66 -1.03
N HIS A 410 22.65 30.73 -1.18
CA HIS A 410 21.77 31.21 -0.11
C HIS A 410 21.76 30.28 1.10
N ALA A 411 21.75 28.96 0.88
CA ALA A 411 21.85 27.99 1.97
C ALA A 411 23.18 28.09 2.73
N ARG A 412 24.29 28.31 2.02
CA ARG A 412 25.62 28.53 2.59
C ARG A 412 25.64 29.76 3.49
N ASP A 413 25.08 30.87 3.03
CA ASP A 413 25.01 32.11 3.81
C ASP A 413 24.20 31.93 5.09
N LEU A 414 23.08 31.19 5.03
CA LEU A 414 22.25 30.94 6.20
C LEU A 414 22.94 30.02 7.22
N LEU A 415 23.67 29.00 6.75
CA LEU A 415 24.53 28.17 7.60
C LEU A 415 25.66 28.98 8.26
N ARG A 416 26.28 29.89 7.50
CA ARG A 416 27.29 30.82 8.01
C ARG A 416 26.71 31.69 9.12
N LEU A 417 25.55 32.31 8.91
CA LEU A 417 24.85 33.11 9.93
C LEU A 417 24.55 32.30 11.19
N HIS A 418 24.08 31.05 11.06
CA HIS A 418 23.85 30.18 12.23
C HIS A 418 25.15 29.91 12.99
N ARG A 419 26.26 29.69 12.27
CA ARG A 419 27.58 29.45 12.86
C ARG A 419 28.15 30.65 13.60
N GLU A 420 27.99 31.82 13.03
CA GLU A 420 28.41 33.08 13.66
C GLU A 420 27.51 33.43 14.86
N THR A 421 26.22 33.10 14.79
CA THR A 421 25.28 33.41 15.88
C THR A 421 25.43 32.48 17.07
N TYR A 422 25.63 31.17 16.85
CA TYR A 422 25.72 30.14 17.90
C TYR A 422 27.06 29.38 17.89
N PRO A 423 28.19 30.06 18.14
CA PRO A 423 29.52 29.45 18.00
C PRO A 423 29.82 28.39 19.07
N ARG A 424 29.19 28.42 20.25
CA ARG A 424 29.37 27.37 21.27
C ARG A 424 28.63 26.11 20.87
N PHE A 425 27.43 26.24 20.30
CA PHE A 425 26.70 25.11 19.69
C PHE A 425 27.56 24.37 18.66
N TRP A 426 28.20 25.06 17.73
CA TRP A 426 29.01 24.39 16.71
C TRP A 426 30.27 23.72 17.26
N ARG A 427 30.91 24.32 18.28
CA ARG A 427 32.03 23.66 18.97
C ARG A 427 31.59 22.39 19.68
N TRP A 428 30.45 22.43 20.36
CA TRP A 428 29.85 21.26 21.01
C TRP A 428 29.47 20.17 19.98
N SER A 429 28.84 20.56 18.87
CA SER A 429 28.46 19.65 17.80
C SER A 429 29.69 18.98 17.17
N GLN A 430 30.76 19.73 16.91
CA GLN A 430 31.99 19.18 16.38
C GLN A 430 32.65 18.21 17.37
N ALA A 431 32.71 18.57 18.66
CA ALA A 431 33.24 17.68 19.69
C ALA A 431 32.46 16.36 19.79
N ALA A 432 31.15 16.37 19.56
CA ALA A 432 30.35 15.15 19.50
C ALA A 432 30.72 14.26 18.30
N VAL A 433 30.97 14.87 17.13
CA VAL A 433 31.46 14.15 15.94
C VAL A 433 32.85 13.56 16.20
N ASP A 434 33.77 14.35 16.76
CA ASP A 434 35.13 13.90 17.07
C ASP A 434 35.10 12.73 18.06
N HIS A 435 34.25 12.79 19.09
CA HIS A 435 34.04 11.68 20.02
C HIS A 435 33.54 10.42 19.29
N ALA A 436 32.54 10.55 18.42
CA ALA A 436 32.02 9.41 17.66
C ALA A 436 33.10 8.75 16.79
N MET A 437 33.92 9.56 16.10
CA MET A 437 35.01 9.06 15.25
C MET A 437 36.12 8.36 16.05
N LEU A 438 36.43 8.85 17.25
CA LEU A 438 37.50 8.29 18.10
C LEU A 438 37.05 7.04 18.88
N HIS A 439 35.78 6.99 19.30
CA HIS A 439 35.29 5.96 20.21
C HIS A 439 34.32 4.97 19.56
N GLY A 440 33.82 5.24 18.35
CA GLY A 440 32.85 4.39 17.65
C GLY A 440 31.45 4.38 18.28
N TYR A 441 31.13 5.35 19.13
CA TYR A 441 29.80 5.51 19.71
C TYR A 441 29.49 6.95 20.16
N LEU A 442 28.19 7.22 20.31
CA LEU A 442 27.61 8.39 20.97
C LEU A 442 26.79 7.95 22.18
N GLU A 443 26.73 8.77 23.23
CA GLU A 443 25.95 8.51 24.44
C GLU A 443 25.14 9.74 24.86
N THR A 444 23.87 9.55 25.22
CA THR A 444 23.00 10.63 25.73
C THR A 444 23.19 10.85 27.23
N VAL A 445 22.59 11.91 27.78
CA VAL A 445 22.69 12.29 29.21
C VAL A 445 22.24 11.21 30.19
N PHE A 446 21.35 10.30 29.79
CA PHE A 446 20.89 9.17 30.61
C PHE A 446 21.50 7.83 30.17
N GLY A 447 22.58 7.89 29.41
CA GLY A 447 23.38 6.72 29.05
C GLY A 447 22.75 5.82 28.00
N TRP A 448 21.94 6.39 27.10
CA TRP A 448 21.55 5.70 25.88
C TRP A 448 22.70 5.76 24.88
N ARG A 449 23.25 4.60 24.51
CA ARG A 449 24.42 4.51 23.64
C ARG A 449 24.04 4.06 22.23
N VAL A 450 24.57 4.74 21.23
CA VAL A 450 24.47 4.39 19.82
C VAL A 450 25.85 4.14 19.28
N HIS A 451 26.10 2.95 18.75
CA HIS A 451 27.33 2.67 18.00
C HIS A 451 27.19 3.22 16.58
N VAL A 452 28.22 3.93 16.13
CA VAL A 452 28.23 4.71 14.87
C VAL A 452 29.11 4.03 13.85
#